data_AF-A0A958A1I7-F1
#
_entry.id   AF-A0A958A1I7-F1
#
_cell.length_a   1.000
_cell.length_b   1.000
_cell.length_c   1.000
_cell.angle_alpha   90.00
_cell.angle_beta   90.00
_cell.angle_gamma   90.00
#
_symmetry.space_group_name_H-M   'P 1'
#
loop_
_entity.id
_entity.type
_entity.pdbx_description
1 polymer ?
#
loop_
_entity_poly.entity_id
_entity_poly.type
_entity_poly.pdbx_seq_one_letter_code
_entity_poly.pdbx_strand_id
1 'polypeptide(L)' 'MKTIILEQPGVLRLAETDPPGQPGPDEALVRVRRVGICGTDLHAFAGHQNFFSYPRVL' A
#
# COMPACT_ATOMS: atom_id res chain seq x y z
N MET A 1 -4.09 0.77 -12.64
CA MET A 1 -4.10 -0.45 -11.82
C MET A 1 -4.72 -0.09 -10.49
N LYS A 2 -5.56 -0.97 -9.96
CA LYS A 2 -6.24 -0.76 -8.68
C LYS A 2 -5.23 -0.81 -7.54
N THR A 3 -5.18 0.27 -6.76
CA THR A 3 -4.24 0.46 -5.66
C THR A 3 -5.00 0.98 -4.44
N ILE A 4 -4.79 0.35 -3.28
CA ILE A 4 -5.31 0.83 -2.01
C ILE A 4 -4.29 1.77 -1.40
N ILE A 5 -4.69 3.01 -1.16
CA ILE A 5 -3.84 4.07 -0.62
C ILE A 5 -4.43 4.50 0.71
N LEU A 6 -3.64 4.41 1.77
CA LEU A 6 -3.92 5.04 3.04
C LEU A 6 -3.49 6.51 2.95
N GLU A 7 -4.46 7.42 2.78
CA GLU A 7 -4.19 8.85 2.57
C GLU A 7 -3.81 9.56 3.87
N GLN A 8 -4.43 9.16 4.97
CA GLN A 8 -4.20 9.60 6.33
C GLN A 8 -4.81 8.56 7.29
N PRO A 9 -4.53 8.61 8.61
CA PRO A 9 -5.18 7.73 9.56
C PRO A 9 -6.71 7.71 9.38
N GLY A 10 -7.28 6.51 9.31
CA GLY A 10 -8.72 6.29 9.12
C GLY A 10 -9.23 6.38 7.67
N VAL A 11 -8.41 6.77 6.70
CA VAL A 11 -8.86 7.03 5.32
C VAL A 11 -8.13 6.17 4.30
N LEU A 12 -8.76 5.06 3.92
CA LEU A 12 -8.33 4.23 2.78
C LEU A 12 -9.09 4.65 1.52
N ARG A 13 -8.35 4.89 0.43
CA ARG A 13 -8.89 5.18 -0.89
C ARG A 13 -8.46 4.10 -1.88
N LEU A 14 -9.43 3.57 -2.62
CA LEU A 14 -9.15 2.81 -3.83
C LEU A 14 -8.91 3.78 -4.99
N ALA A 15 -7.72 3.73 -5.58
CA ALA A 15 -7.32 4.57 -6.69
C ALA A 15 -6.97 3.72 -7.93
N GLU A 16 -7.11 4.31 -9.11
CA GLU A 16 -6.40 3.83 -10.30
C GLU A 16 -5.06 4.57 -10.40
N THR A 17 -3.96 3.82 -10.43
CA THR A 17 -2.60 4.36 -10.59
C THR A 17 -1.95 3.80 -11.84
N ASP A 18 -0.89 4.43 -12.33
CA ASP A 18 -0.11 3.86 -13.43
C ASP A 18 0.49 2.51 -13.01
N PRO A 19 0.60 1.55 -13.94
CA PRO A 19 1.33 0.32 -13.67
C PRO A 19 2.82 0.64 -13.43
N PRO A 20 3.52 -0.14 -12.59
CA PRO A 20 4.96 0.02 -12.43
C PRO A 20 5.68 -0.22 -13.77
N GLY A 21 6.84 0.43 -13.91
CA GLY A 21 7.73 0.23 -15.06
C GLY A 21 8.37 -1.16 -15.08
N GLN A 22 9.33 -1.36 -15.99
CA GLN A 22 10.13 -2.58 -15.99
C GLN A 22 10.97 -2.66 -14.70
N PRO A 23 11.01 -3.84 -14.03
CA PRO A 23 11.85 -4.00 -12.86
C PRO A 23 13.34 -3.86 -13.22
N GLY A 24 14.13 -3.30 -12.30
CA GLY A 24 15.58 -3.26 -12.43
C GLY A 24 16.27 -4.62 -12.29
N PRO A 25 17.61 -4.68 -12.40
CA PRO A 25 18.39 -5.93 -12.40
C PRO A 25 18.18 -6.89 -11.21
N ASP A 26 17.66 -6.41 -10.08
CA ASP A 26 17.42 -7.21 -8.87
C ASP A 26 15.98 -7.08 -8.34
N GLU A 27 15.06 -6.68 -9.20
CA GLU A 27 13.66 -6.49 -8.85
C GLU A 27 12.76 -7.50 -9.57
N ALA A 28 11.61 -7.78 -8.98
CA ALA A 28 10.58 -8.61 -9.60
C ALA A 28 9.25 -7.87 -9.60
N LEU A 29 8.59 -7.83 -10.76
CA LEU A 29 7.23 -7.32 -10.86
C LEU A 29 6.23 -8.44 -10.52
N VAL A 30 5.57 -8.30 -9.36
CA VAL A 30 4.61 -9.30 -8.86
C VAL A 30 3.17 -8.86 -9.10
N ARG A 31 2.40 -9.70 -9.79
CA ARG A 31 0.96 -9.48 -9.97
C ARG A 31 0.16 -10.04 -8.78
N VAL A 32 -0.12 -9.18 -7.80
CA VAL A 32 -0.91 -9.50 -6.60
C VAL A 32 -2.31 -10.03 -6.98
N ARG A 33 -2.70 -11.18 -6.40
CA ARG A 33 -4.02 -11.81 -6.61
C ARG A 33 -4.95 -11.70 -5.40
N ARG A 34 -4.37 -11.76 -4.20
CA ARG A 34 -5.02 -11.74 -2.89
C ARG A 34 -4.06 -11.10 -1.89
N VAL A 35 -4.60 -10.41 -0.90
CA VAL A 35 -3.87 -9.77 0.20
C VAL A 35 -4.58 -10.14 1.51
N GLY A 36 -3.80 -10.48 2.53
CA GLY A 36 -4.30 -10.65 3.90
C GLY A 36 -4.01 -9.39 4.71
N ILE A 37 -4.83 -9.13 5.73
CA ILE A 37 -4.66 -8.00 6.64
C ILE A 37 -4.08 -8.53 7.95
N CYS A 38 -3.02 -7.88 8.43
CA CYS A 38 -2.36 -8.18 9.70
C CYS A 38 -2.54 -7.01 10.69
N GLY A 39 -2.15 -7.21 11.96
CA GLY A 39 -2.21 -6.18 12.99
C GLY A 39 -1.42 -4.91 12.63
N THR A 40 -0.30 -5.04 11.91
CA THR A 40 0.51 -3.90 11.46
C THR A 40 -0.29 -2.95 10.55
N ASP A 41 -1.11 -3.49 9.66
CA ASP A 41 -1.96 -2.69 8.76
C ASP A 41 -3.02 -1.93 9.56
N LEU A 42 -3.57 -2.56 10.60
CA LEU A 42 -4.54 -1.94 11.50
C LEU A 42 -3.90 -0.82 12.33
N HIS A 43 -2.68 -1.02 12.84
CA HIS A 43 -1.95 0.02 13.55
C HIS A 43 -1.59 1.19 12.63
N ALA A 44 -1.24 0.93 11.37
CA ALA A 44 -1.03 1.97 10.36
C ALA A 44 -2.33 2.71 10.04
N PHE A 45 -3.45 2.01 9.86
CA PHE A 45 -4.75 2.61 9.63
C PHE A 45 -5.18 3.51 10.81
N ALA A 46 -4.93 3.09 12.05
CA ALA A 46 -5.26 3.86 13.25
C ALA A 46 -4.33 5.06 13.51
N GLY A 47 -3.23 5.21 12.77
CA GLY A 47 -2.25 6.28 13.01
C GLY A 47 -1.31 6.03 14.19
N HIS A 48 -1.17 4.78 14.63
CA HIS A 48 -0.32 4.39 15.77
C HIS A 48 1.04 3.82 15.33
N GLN A 49 1.34 3.78 14.03
CA GLN A 49 2.64 3.36 13.51
C GLN A 49 3.55 4.57 13.25
N ASN A 50 4.49 4.81 14.16
CA ASN A 50 5.42 5.95 14.09
C ASN A 50 6.38 5.92 12.89
N PHE A 51 6.53 4.78 12.20
CA PHE A 51 7.40 4.63 11.02
C PHE A 51 6.66 4.78 9.68
N PHE A 52 5.38 5.17 9.71
CA PHE A 52 4.55 5.30 8.51
C PHE A 52 4.42 6.77 8.13
N SER A 53 4.74 7.07 6.87
CA SER A 53 4.46 8.37 6.25
C SER A 53 3.27 8.20 5.32
N TYR A 54 2.36 9.17 5.36
CA TYR A 54 1.18 9.20 4.52
C TYR A 54 1.40 10.18 3.35
N PRO A 55 0.85 9.91 2.16
CA PRO A 55 0.08 8.72 1.78
C PRO A 55 0.97 7.47 1.57
N ARG A 56 0.41 6.27 1.78
CA ARG A 56 1.12 4.99 1.56
C ARG A 56 0.22 3.91 0.99
N VAL A 57 0.79 3.04 0.14
CA VAL A 57 0.14 1.80 -0.31
C VAL A 57 0.26 0.75 0.79
N LEU A 58 -0.86 0.14 1.18
CA LEU A 58 -0.93 -1.01 2.08
C LEU A 58 -1.24 -2.29 1.28
#